data_AF-A0A318TWJ1-F1
#
_entry.id   AF-A0A318TWJ1-F1
#
_cell.length_a   1.000
_cell.length_b   1.000
_cell.length_c   1.000
_cell.angle_alpha   90.00
_cell.angle_beta   90.00
_cell.angle_gamma   90.00
#
_symmetry.space_group_name_H-M   'P 1'
#
loop_
_entity.id
_entity.type
_entity.pdbx_description
1 polymer ?
#
loop_
_entity_poly.entity_id
_entity_poly.type
_entity_poly.pdbx_seq_one_letter_code
_entity_poly.pdbx_strand_id
1 'polypeptide(L)'
;MIDPLRFRLFIALLLAAIVAQMVFALFPGLDLRVSAMFFDATGAFPAHSGPWVLLNDLIRMGGEALAFAIVIGVIAGKIGGVLRQAEMRCAAYLAANLLLAPGLLVNGLLKSHVGRARPDQVAEFGGLATFTPAWQVTDQCARNCSFSSGDVALIATLVLGGLVLAWPHLSRLQKSLGTLGGLALVLGTGLLRIALGRHFLSDVVFSMLFSAAMALALYPLFGIGAARLELRPRRIGQGARQVLQRTTTQLMSRSRPVMASAASRLRATLPPQPPV
;
A
#
# COMPACT_ATOMS: atom_id res chain seq x y z
N MET A 1 -15.01 -25.83 -3.50
CA MET A 1 -16.06 -25.32 -2.59
C MET A 1 -15.92 -23.82 -2.48
N ILE A 2 -17.00 -23.07 -2.74
CA ILE A 2 -17.05 -21.63 -2.53
C ILE A 2 -17.06 -21.40 -1.01
N ASP A 3 -16.08 -20.66 -0.48
CA ASP A 3 -16.10 -20.22 0.91
C ASP A 3 -17.34 -19.32 1.12
N PRO A 4 -18.32 -19.71 1.95
CA PRO A 4 -19.59 -18.99 2.10
C PRO A 4 -19.38 -17.58 2.65
N LEU A 5 -18.34 -17.35 3.46
CA LEU A 5 -18.01 -16.01 3.94
C LEU A 5 -17.49 -15.15 2.79
N ARG A 6 -16.58 -15.69 1.97
CA ARG A 6 -16.05 -14.97 0.82
C ARG A 6 -17.17 -14.58 -0.16
N PHE A 7 -18.11 -15.48 -0.42
CA PHE A 7 -19.24 -15.18 -1.29
C PHE A 7 -20.09 -14.03 -0.75
N ARG A 8 -20.42 -14.05 0.55
CA ARG A 8 -21.13 -12.94 1.20
C ARG A 8 -20.37 -11.62 1.11
N LEU A 9 -19.05 -11.64 1.32
CA LEU A 9 -18.20 -10.45 1.18
C LEU A 9 -18.15 -9.94 -0.27
N PHE A 10 -18.14 -10.84 -1.25
CA PHE A 10 -18.20 -10.48 -2.66
C PHE A 10 -19.52 -9.80 -3.02
N ILE A 11 -20.65 -10.35 -2.59
CA ILE A 11 -21.96 -9.72 -2.78
C ILE A 11 -22.02 -8.35 -2.08
N ALA A 12 -21.56 -8.26 -0.83
CA ALA A 12 -21.52 -7.01 -0.09
C ALA A 12 -20.64 -5.95 -0.80
N LEU A 13 -19.50 -6.36 -1.36
CA LEU A 13 -18.64 -5.48 -2.16
C LEU A 13 -19.35 -4.99 -3.43
N LEU A 14 -20.01 -5.88 -4.16
CA LEU A 14 -20.76 -5.49 -5.37
C LEU A 14 -21.87 -4.51 -5.04
N LEU A 15 -22.64 -4.78 -3.99
CA LEU A 15 -23.68 -3.86 -3.52
C LEU A 15 -23.08 -2.51 -3.09
N ALA A 16 -21.98 -2.51 -2.34
CA ALA A 16 -21.29 -1.29 -1.94
C ALA A 16 -20.77 -0.49 -3.16
N ALA A 17 -20.25 -1.17 -4.18
CA ALA A 17 -19.79 -0.52 -5.41
C ALA A 17 -20.94 0.06 -6.22
N ILE A 18 -22.07 -0.66 -6.33
CA ILE A 18 -23.29 -0.18 -6.99
C ILE A 18 -23.84 1.05 -6.25
N VAL A 19 -23.96 0.97 -4.92
CA VAL A 19 -24.43 2.09 -4.09
C VAL A 19 -23.50 3.29 -4.21
N ALA A 20 -22.19 3.10 -4.10
CA ALA A 20 -21.21 4.18 -4.27
C ALA A 20 -21.34 4.83 -5.66
N GLN A 21 -21.42 4.02 -6.72
CA GLN A 21 -21.59 4.52 -8.08
C GLN A 21 -22.90 5.30 -8.24
N MET A 22 -24.01 4.78 -7.73
CA MET A 22 -25.29 5.49 -7.79
C MET A 22 -25.23 6.83 -7.04
N VAL A 23 -24.65 6.86 -5.83
CA VAL A 23 -24.54 8.09 -5.05
C VAL A 23 -23.71 9.15 -5.77
N PHE A 24 -22.53 8.80 -6.28
CA PHE A 24 -21.66 9.79 -6.94
C PHE A 24 -22.12 10.16 -8.36
N ALA A 25 -22.87 9.29 -9.04
CA ALA A 25 -23.48 9.62 -10.33
C ALA A 25 -24.69 10.55 -10.17
N LEU A 26 -25.55 10.30 -9.17
CA LEU A 26 -26.75 11.12 -8.92
C LEU A 26 -26.42 12.45 -8.21
N PHE A 27 -25.37 12.47 -7.38
CA PHE A 27 -24.99 13.62 -6.57
C PHE A 27 -23.50 13.97 -6.70
N PRO A 28 -23.00 14.32 -7.91
CA PRO A 28 -21.58 14.59 -8.13
C PRO A 28 -21.04 15.76 -7.29
N GLY A 29 -21.90 16.73 -6.95
CA GLY A 29 -21.55 17.85 -6.07
C GLY A 29 -21.21 17.44 -4.63
N LEU A 30 -21.42 16.18 -4.23
CA LEU A 30 -20.98 15.66 -2.93
C LEU A 30 -19.46 15.78 -2.75
N ASP A 31 -18.70 15.55 -3.82
CA ASP A 31 -17.25 15.67 -3.80
C ASP A 31 -16.82 17.11 -3.46
N LEU A 32 -17.42 18.10 -4.13
CA LEU A 32 -17.17 19.52 -3.86
C LEU A 32 -17.60 19.90 -2.44
N ARG A 33 -18.81 19.49 -2.00
CA ARG A 33 -19.31 19.81 -0.66
C ARG A 33 -18.41 19.28 0.45
N VAL A 34 -17.90 18.07 0.30
CA VAL A 34 -17.01 17.45 1.29
C VAL A 34 -15.65 18.13 1.27
N SER A 35 -15.06 18.40 0.10
CA SER A 35 -13.80 19.15 0.00
C SER A 35 -13.92 20.57 0.56
N ALA A 36 -15.07 21.24 0.37
CA ALA A 36 -15.31 22.59 0.88
C ALA A 36 -15.31 22.67 2.42
N MET A 37 -15.59 21.57 3.14
CA MET A 37 -15.49 21.54 4.61
C MET A 37 -14.05 21.71 5.11
N PHE A 38 -13.06 21.50 4.23
CA PHE A 38 -11.63 21.62 4.54
C PHE A 38 -10.97 22.81 3.84
N PHE A 39 -11.75 23.61 3.10
CA PHE A 39 -11.29 24.82 2.45
C PHE A 39 -11.70 26.02 3.29
N ASP A 40 -10.75 26.93 3.55
CA ASP A 40 -11.00 28.07 4.43
C ASP A 40 -11.45 29.33 3.67
N ALA A 41 -11.89 30.33 4.43
CA ALA A 41 -12.29 31.63 3.88
C ALA A 41 -11.13 32.45 3.31
N THR A 42 -9.87 32.04 3.56
CA THR A 42 -8.68 32.70 3.01
C THR A 42 -8.33 32.20 1.60
N GLY A 43 -9.08 31.22 1.09
CA GLY A 43 -8.88 30.66 -0.23
C GLY A 43 -7.83 29.54 -0.27
N ALA A 44 -7.60 28.86 0.86
CA ALA A 44 -6.61 27.79 0.95
C ALA A 44 -7.16 26.53 1.65
N PHE A 45 -6.48 25.41 1.42
CA PHE A 45 -6.61 24.23 2.28
C PHE A 45 -5.61 24.37 3.44
N PRO A 46 -6.04 24.61 4.69
CA PRO A 46 -5.10 24.88 5.79
C PRO A 46 -4.11 23.74 6.03
N ALA A 47 -4.56 22.50 5.81
CA ALA A 47 -3.73 21.31 5.98
C ALA A 47 -2.59 21.21 4.96
N HIS A 48 -2.60 22.02 3.88
CA HIS A 48 -1.54 22.07 2.87
C HIS A 48 -0.21 22.59 3.44
N SER A 49 -0.18 23.01 4.71
CA SER A 49 1.05 23.36 5.41
C SER A 49 1.08 22.77 6.83
N GLY A 50 2.26 22.78 7.45
CA GLY A 50 2.44 22.40 8.84
C GLY A 50 2.41 20.87 9.08
N PRO A 51 1.93 20.42 10.26
CA PRO A 51 2.11 19.05 10.73
C PRO A 51 1.35 18.00 9.91
N TRP A 52 0.28 18.39 9.21
CA TRP A 52 -0.55 17.49 8.40
C TRP A 52 0.17 16.98 7.16
N VAL A 53 1.02 17.82 6.54
CA VAL A 53 1.88 17.41 5.43
C VAL A 53 2.90 16.38 5.90
N LEU A 54 3.54 16.62 7.05
CA LEU A 54 4.48 15.66 7.64
C LEU A 54 3.79 14.33 7.96
N LEU A 55 2.61 14.37 8.57
CA LEU A 55 1.85 13.15 8.87
C LEU A 55 1.50 12.39 7.59
N ASN A 56 1.08 13.09 6.53
CA ASN A 56 0.79 12.49 5.24
C ASN A 56 2.02 11.82 4.63
N ASP A 57 3.17 12.49 4.66
CA ASP A 57 4.41 11.96 4.12
C ASP A 57 4.89 10.74 4.93
N LEU A 58 4.75 10.76 6.27
CA LEU A 58 5.04 9.60 7.12
C LEU A 58 4.15 8.40 6.79
N ILE A 59 2.84 8.61 6.62
CA ILE A 59 1.90 7.54 6.24
C ILE A 59 2.25 6.99 4.86
N ARG A 60 2.47 7.87 3.87
CA ARG A 60 2.81 7.48 2.50
C ARG A 60 4.14 6.72 2.45
N MET A 61 5.22 7.33 2.93
CA MET A 61 6.55 6.74 2.89
C MET A 61 6.62 5.46 3.73
N GLY A 62 5.98 5.43 4.90
CA GLY A 62 5.91 4.23 5.73
C GLY A 62 5.14 3.09 5.05
N GLY A 63 4.00 3.40 4.42
CA GLY A 63 3.22 2.45 3.64
C GLY A 63 3.99 1.91 2.42
N GLU A 64 4.64 2.80 1.66
CA GLU A 64 5.44 2.45 0.47
C GLU A 64 6.66 1.60 0.85
N ALA A 65 7.38 1.98 1.91
CA ALA A 65 8.51 1.23 2.43
C ALA A 65 8.08 -0.16 2.91
N LEU A 66 6.94 -0.27 3.61
CA LEU A 66 6.38 -1.55 4.04
C LEU A 66 5.99 -2.43 2.84
N ALA A 67 5.31 -1.85 1.84
CA ALA A 67 4.94 -2.58 0.64
C ALA A 67 6.17 -3.08 -0.14
N PHE A 68 7.18 -2.22 -0.29
CA PHE A 68 8.46 -2.60 -0.90
C PHE A 68 9.14 -3.73 -0.12
N ALA A 69 9.20 -3.62 1.21
CA ALA A 69 9.77 -4.66 2.07
C ALA A 69 9.02 -5.99 1.94
N ILE A 70 7.69 -5.98 1.82
CA ILE A 70 6.88 -7.19 1.58
C ILE A 70 7.24 -7.82 0.23
N VAL A 71 7.27 -7.05 -0.85
CA VAL A 71 7.59 -7.55 -2.20
C VAL A 71 9.01 -8.14 -2.25
N ILE A 72 10.00 -7.43 -1.72
CA ILE A 72 11.38 -7.92 -1.64
C ILE A 72 11.47 -9.15 -0.73
N GLY A 73 10.76 -9.17 0.39
CA GLY A 73 10.69 -10.30 1.30
C GLY A 73 10.16 -11.57 0.64
N VAL A 74 9.17 -11.45 -0.27
CA VAL A 74 8.67 -12.58 -1.08
C VAL A 74 9.74 -13.10 -2.02
N ILE A 75 10.43 -12.21 -2.73
CA ILE A 75 11.49 -12.58 -3.69
C ILE A 75 12.63 -13.29 -2.95
N ALA A 76 13.12 -12.68 -1.86
CA ALA A 76 14.18 -13.25 -1.03
C ALA A 76 13.77 -14.59 -0.40
N GLY A 77 12.53 -14.69 0.10
CA GLY A 77 11.98 -15.92 0.68
C GLY A 77 11.88 -17.06 -0.34
N LYS A 78 11.53 -16.74 -1.59
CA LYS A 78 11.49 -17.69 -2.71
C LYS A 78 12.89 -18.16 -3.11
N ILE A 79 13.83 -17.23 -3.30
CA ILE A 79 15.21 -17.54 -3.71
C ILE A 79 15.95 -18.31 -2.61
N GLY A 80 15.77 -17.92 -1.35
CA GLY A 80 16.44 -18.53 -0.21
C GLY A 80 15.84 -19.86 0.25
N GLY A 81 14.67 -20.26 -0.28
CA GLY A 81 13.98 -21.50 0.10
C GLY A 81 13.57 -21.57 1.58
N VAL A 82 13.43 -20.42 2.24
CA VAL A 82 13.19 -20.35 3.70
C VAL A 82 11.72 -20.34 4.08
N LEU A 83 10.85 -19.94 3.16
CA LEU A 83 9.41 -19.92 3.38
C LEU A 83 8.80 -21.22 2.88
N ARG A 84 7.91 -21.80 3.70
CA ARG A 84 7.12 -22.96 3.30
C ARG A 84 6.10 -22.56 2.24
N GLN A 85 5.52 -23.56 1.55
CA GLN A 85 4.53 -23.32 0.50
C GLN A 85 3.35 -22.44 0.94
N ALA A 86 2.81 -22.67 2.14
CA ALA A 86 1.71 -21.86 2.69
C ALA A 86 2.13 -20.41 2.98
N GLU A 87 3.32 -20.21 3.56
CA GLU A 87 3.88 -18.88 3.86
C GLU A 87 4.17 -18.11 2.57
N MET A 88 4.77 -18.79 1.58
CA MET A 88 5.01 -18.24 0.24
C MET A 88 3.70 -17.83 -0.44
N ARG A 89 2.65 -18.65 -0.38
CA ARG A 89 1.34 -18.32 -0.95
C ARG A 89 0.74 -17.07 -0.31
N CYS A 90 0.77 -16.97 1.01
CA CYS A 90 0.25 -15.82 1.75
C CYS A 90 1.04 -14.54 1.47
N ALA A 91 2.37 -14.64 1.47
CA ALA A 91 3.25 -13.50 1.19
C ALA A 91 3.11 -13.06 -0.27
N ALA A 92 3.08 -14.00 -1.22
CA ALA A 92 2.88 -13.70 -2.64
C ALA A 92 1.48 -13.12 -2.91
N TYR A 93 0.43 -13.57 -2.21
CA TYR A 93 -0.89 -12.96 -2.27
C TYR A 93 -0.85 -11.48 -1.86
N LEU A 94 -0.24 -11.16 -0.73
CA LEU A 94 -0.16 -9.79 -0.25
C LEU A 94 0.66 -8.91 -1.21
N ALA A 95 1.81 -9.42 -1.68
CA ALA A 95 2.63 -8.74 -2.68
C ALA A 95 1.89 -8.53 -4.00
N ALA A 96 1.20 -9.55 -4.51
CA ALA A 96 0.39 -9.43 -5.72
C ALA A 96 -0.74 -8.42 -5.54
N ASN A 97 -1.39 -8.39 -4.39
CA ASN A 97 -2.45 -7.42 -4.10
C ASN A 97 -1.89 -5.98 -4.10
N LEU A 98 -0.73 -5.75 -3.48
CA LEU A 98 -0.04 -4.46 -3.48
C LEU A 98 0.39 -4.01 -4.89
N LEU A 99 0.90 -4.94 -5.70
CA LEU A 99 1.31 -4.62 -7.07
C LEU A 99 0.10 -4.35 -7.97
N LEU A 100 -1.00 -5.09 -7.80
CA LEU A 100 -2.15 -5.02 -8.71
C LEU A 100 -3.15 -3.94 -8.34
N ALA A 101 -3.47 -3.73 -7.05
CA ALA A 101 -4.44 -2.72 -6.64
C ALA A 101 -3.82 -1.30 -6.61
N PRO A 102 -2.96 -0.93 -5.64
CA PRO A 102 -2.42 0.42 -5.62
C PRO A 102 -1.38 0.64 -6.72
N GLY A 103 -0.53 -0.35 -7.05
CA GLY A 103 0.50 -0.21 -8.08
C GLY A 103 -0.07 -0.05 -9.49
N LEU A 104 -0.68 -1.11 -10.03
CA LEU A 104 -1.15 -1.16 -11.41
C LEU A 104 -2.49 -0.47 -11.59
N LEU A 105 -3.55 -0.91 -10.90
CA LEU A 105 -4.89 -0.42 -11.14
C LEU A 105 -5.02 1.07 -10.80
N VAL A 106 -4.64 1.47 -9.60
CA VAL A 106 -4.84 2.86 -9.16
C VAL A 106 -3.79 3.80 -9.75
N ASN A 107 -2.49 3.55 -9.52
CA ASN A 107 -1.45 4.47 -9.99
C ASN A 107 -1.11 4.27 -11.48
N GLY A 108 -1.03 3.03 -11.97
CA GLY A 108 -0.66 2.76 -13.36
C GLY A 108 -1.77 3.07 -14.37
N LEU A 109 -3.00 2.63 -14.09
CA LEU A 109 -4.13 2.76 -15.01
C LEU A 109 -4.97 4.01 -14.70
N LEU A 110 -5.65 4.07 -13.55
CA LEU A 110 -6.63 5.13 -13.29
C LEU A 110 -6.00 6.53 -13.26
N LYS A 111 -4.95 6.74 -12.46
CA LYS A 111 -4.30 8.06 -12.35
C LYS A 111 -3.67 8.56 -13.65
N SER A 112 -3.28 7.65 -14.53
CA SER A 112 -2.62 7.98 -15.79
C SER A 112 -3.60 8.26 -16.93
N HIS A 113 -4.84 7.76 -16.83
CA HIS A 113 -5.78 7.78 -17.96
C HIS A 113 -7.10 8.52 -17.70
N VAL A 114 -7.46 8.80 -16.44
CA VAL A 114 -8.72 9.52 -16.15
C VAL A 114 -8.56 11.05 -16.25
N GLY A 115 -7.37 11.59 -15.96
CA GLY A 115 -7.06 13.02 -16.13
C GLY A 115 -7.86 13.99 -15.26
N ARG A 116 -8.59 13.49 -14.24
CA ARG A 116 -9.33 14.30 -13.26
C ARG A 116 -8.40 15.19 -12.44
N ALA A 117 -8.62 16.50 -12.48
CA ALA A 117 -7.93 17.47 -11.64
C ALA A 117 -8.23 17.27 -10.14
N ARG A 118 -7.31 17.69 -9.27
CA ARG A 118 -7.45 17.60 -7.81
C ARG A 118 -8.30 18.73 -7.24
N PRO A 119 -8.84 18.60 -6.02
CA PRO A 119 -9.54 19.70 -5.35
C PRO A 119 -8.74 21.00 -5.34
N ASP A 120 -7.45 20.98 -5.00
CA ASP A 120 -6.59 22.18 -4.99
C ASP A 120 -6.31 22.81 -6.37
N GLN A 121 -6.83 22.22 -7.45
CA GLN A 121 -6.63 22.67 -8.83
C GLN A 121 -7.92 23.16 -9.49
N VAL A 122 -9.10 22.92 -8.91
CA VAL A 122 -10.37 23.30 -9.53
C VAL A 122 -10.80 24.72 -9.14
N ALA A 123 -11.57 25.36 -10.01
CA ALA A 123 -12.01 26.75 -9.87
C ALA A 123 -12.74 27.04 -8.54
N GLU A 124 -13.51 26.06 -8.04
CA GLU A 124 -14.24 26.16 -6.77
C GLU A 124 -13.32 26.36 -5.55
N PHE A 125 -12.04 25.98 -5.67
CA PHE A 125 -11.04 26.08 -4.61
C PHE A 125 -9.83 26.93 -5.02
N GLY A 126 -10.04 27.90 -5.91
CA GLY A 126 -9.02 28.89 -6.31
C GLY A 126 -8.07 28.42 -7.41
N GLY A 127 -8.33 27.27 -8.03
CA GLY A 127 -7.58 26.77 -9.18
C GLY A 127 -8.14 27.24 -10.53
N LEU A 128 -7.67 26.61 -11.62
CA LEU A 128 -8.05 26.94 -13.00
C LEU A 128 -8.76 25.81 -13.73
N ALA A 129 -8.72 24.59 -13.19
CA ALA A 129 -9.36 23.43 -13.79
C ALA A 129 -10.87 23.41 -13.53
N THR A 130 -11.61 22.69 -14.36
CA THR A 130 -13.04 22.47 -14.14
C THR A 130 -13.25 21.21 -13.29
N PHE A 131 -14.16 21.30 -12.31
CA PHE A 131 -14.58 20.12 -11.57
C PHE A 131 -15.17 19.06 -12.51
N THR A 132 -14.77 17.81 -12.28
CA THR A 132 -15.23 16.65 -13.05
C THR A 132 -15.66 15.55 -12.08
N PRO A 133 -16.84 14.93 -12.27
CA PRO A 133 -17.30 13.78 -11.49
C PRO A 133 -16.37 12.57 -11.58
N ALA A 134 -16.50 11.64 -10.62
CA ALA A 134 -15.80 10.36 -10.67
C ALA A 134 -16.13 9.60 -11.97
N TRP A 135 -15.15 8.85 -12.50
CA TRP A 135 -15.20 8.09 -13.75
C TRP A 135 -15.29 8.89 -15.06
N GLN A 136 -15.49 10.22 -15.00
CA GLN A 136 -15.41 11.03 -16.20
C GLN A 136 -13.95 11.19 -16.64
N VAL A 137 -13.63 10.69 -17.83
CA VAL A 137 -12.31 10.83 -18.44
C VAL A 137 -12.16 12.23 -19.03
N THR A 138 -11.10 12.94 -18.65
CA THR A 138 -10.78 14.29 -19.11
C THR A 138 -9.27 14.46 -19.32
N ASP A 139 -8.86 15.63 -19.80
CA ASP A 139 -7.47 16.03 -20.06
C ASP A 139 -6.98 17.16 -19.12
N GLN A 140 -7.72 17.41 -18.04
CA GLN A 140 -7.46 18.49 -17.07
C GLN A 140 -6.20 18.25 -16.20
N CYS A 141 -5.59 17.07 -16.29
CA CYS A 141 -4.37 16.73 -15.57
C CYS A 141 -3.49 15.77 -16.38
N ALA A 142 -2.21 16.11 -16.50
CA ALA A 142 -1.23 15.33 -17.28
C ALA A 142 -0.59 14.18 -16.50
N ARG A 143 -0.43 14.28 -15.17
CA ARG A 143 0.21 13.24 -14.35
C ARG A 143 -0.22 13.30 -12.88
N ASN A 144 -0.19 12.14 -12.22
CA ASN A 144 -0.51 12.00 -10.79
C ASN A 144 -1.88 12.61 -10.42
N CYS A 145 -2.88 12.35 -11.26
CA CYS A 145 -4.21 12.94 -11.19
C CYS A 145 -5.00 12.44 -9.98
N SER A 146 -6.16 13.07 -9.73
CA SER A 146 -6.95 12.84 -8.52
C SER A 146 -7.56 11.44 -8.49
N PHE A 147 -8.18 11.00 -9.58
CA PHE A 147 -8.86 9.71 -9.62
C PHE A 147 -7.88 8.58 -9.96
N SER A 148 -7.62 7.60 -9.10
CA SER A 148 -8.08 7.44 -7.71
C SER A 148 -6.94 7.63 -6.70
N SER A 149 -7.25 7.59 -5.40
CA SER A 149 -6.28 7.81 -4.33
C SER A 149 -5.34 6.62 -4.10
N GLY A 150 -4.11 6.74 -4.62
CA GLY A 150 -3.05 5.73 -4.45
C GLY A 150 -2.70 5.44 -2.99
N ASP A 151 -2.63 6.47 -2.14
CA ASP A 151 -2.29 6.32 -0.72
C ASP A 151 -3.39 5.55 0.03
N VAL A 152 -4.65 5.87 -0.24
CA VAL A 152 -5.78 5.15 0.37
C VAL A 152 -5.82 3.71 -0.12
N ALA A 153 -5.61 3.46 -1.41
CA ALA A 153 -5.55 2.11 -1.94
C ALA A 153 -4.41 1.29 -1.31
N LEU A 154 -3.25 1.90 -1.09
CA LEU A 154 -2.10 1.28 -0.45
C LEU A 154 -2.41 0.87 0.99
N ILE A 155 -2.88 1.82 1.80
CA ILE A 155 -3.21 1.57 3.21
C ILE A 155 -4.37 0.58 3.35
N ALA A 156 -5.42 0.71 2.53
CA ALA A 156 -6.53 -0.25 2.49
C ALA A 156 -6.05 -1.66 2.12
N THR A 157 -5.17 -1.79 1.13
CA THR A 157 -4.60 -3.08 0.73
C THR A 157 -3.78 -3.73 1.85
N LEU A 158 -2.94 -2.95 2.53
CA LEU A 158 -2.15 -3.43 3.68
C LEU A 158 -3.05 -3.89 4.84
N VAL A 159 -4.05 -3.08 5.20
CA VAL A 159 -5.00 -3.39 6.28
C VAL A 159 -5.84 -4.62 5.94
N LEU A 160 -6.49 -4.64 4.78
CA LEU A 160 -7.34 -5.76 4.37
C LEU A 160 -6.54 -7.05 4.20
N GLY A 161 -5.39 -6.98 3.52
CA GLY A 161 -4.51 -8.11 3.33
C GLY A 161 -3.99 -8.66 4.66
N GLY A 162 -3.53 -7.78 5.55
CA GLY A 162 -3.07 -8.14 6.89
C GLY A 162 -4.17 -8.81 7.72
N LEU A 163 -5.36 -8.22 7.76
CA LEU A 163 -6.52 -8.79 8.47
C LEU A 163 -6.93 -10.14 7.90
N VAL A 164 -7.01 -10.30 6.58
CA VAL A 164 -7.38 -11.56 5.93
C VAL A 164 -6.43 -12.71 6.31
N LEU A 165 -5.13 -12.42 6.37
CA LEU A 165 -4.08 -13.39 6.70
C LEU A 165 -4.03 -13.68 8.21
N ALA A 166 -4.18 -12.65 9.05
CA ALA A 166 -4.14 -12.80 10.50
C ALA A 166 -5.42 -13.41 11.08
N TRP A 167 -6.58 -13.23 10.43
CA TRP A 167 -7.91 -13.52 10.97
C TRP A 167 -8.07 -14.84 11.73
N PRO A 168 -7.58 -15.99 11.24
CA PRO A 168 -7.76 -17.26 11.93
C PRO A 168 -7.03 -17.33 13.27
N HIS A 169 -5.96 -16.54 13.43
CA HIS A 169 -5.06 -16.55 14.57
C HIS A 169 -5.39 -15.47 15.61
N LEU A 170 -6.39 -14.63 15.34
CA LEU A 170 -6.80 -13.55 16.22
C LEU A 170 -7.91 -13.99 17.18
N SER A 171 -7.79 -13.58 18.45
CA SER A 171 -8.87 -13.64 19.44
C SER A 171 -10.05 -12.74 19.03
N ARG A 172 -11.20 -12.90 19.67
CA ARG A 172 -12.38 -12.06 19.39
C ARG A 172 -12.08 -10.57 19.58
N LEU A 173 -11.40 -10.22 20.68
CA LEU A 173 -10.99 -8.85 20.97
C LEU A 173 -10.03 -8.31 19.90
N GLN A 174 -9.03 -9.10 19.51
CA GLN A 174 -8.07 -8.69 18.47
C GLN A 174 -8.72 -8.51 17.10
N LYS A 175 -9.74 -9.30 16.76
CA LYS A 175 -10.53 -9.12 15.53
C LYS A 175 -11.27 -7.78 15.56
N SER A 176 -11.93 -7.45 16.67
CA SER A 176 -12.63 -6.18 16.81
C SER A 176 -11.67 -5.00 16.76
N LEU A 177 -10.58 -5.03 17.54
CA LEU A 177 -9.57 -3.97 17.56
C LEU A 177 -8.87 -3.82 16.21
N GLY A 178 -8.51 -4.93 15.56
CA GLY A 178 -7.89 -4.90 14.23
C GLY A 178 -8.82 -4.33 13.17
N THR A 179 -10.12 -4.65 13.24
CA THR A 179 -11.13 -4.11 12.31
C THR A 179 -11.33 -2.61 12.54
N LEU A 180 -11.52 -2.19 13.80
CA LEU A 180 -11.74 -0.78 14.14
C LEU A 180 -10.50 0.07 13.86
N GLY A 181 -9.32 -0.40 14.29
CA GLY A 181 -8.05 0.29 14.04
C GLY A 181 -7.71 0.34 12.56
N GLY A 182 -7.96 -0.75 11.82
CA GLY A 182 -7.80 -0.79 10.37
C GLY A 182 -8.73 0.19 9.66
N LEU A 183 -10.01 0.23 10.04
CA LEU A 183 -10.98 1.18 9.49
C LEU A 183 -10.58 2.62 9.80
N ALA A 184 -10.19 2.92 11.04
CA ALA A 184 -9.75 4.24 11.45
C ALA A 184 -8.51 4.70 10.66
N LEU A 185 -7.55 3.80 10.41
CA LEU A 185 -6.35 4.13 9.64
C LEU A 185 -6.67 4.44 8.17
N VAL A 186 -7.53 3.63 7.53
CA VAL A 186 -7.91 3.83 6.12
C VAL A 186 -8.73 5.10 5.96
N LEU A 187 -9.76 5.29 6.80
CA LEU A 187 -10.60 6.48 6.76
C LEU A 187 -9.82 7.75 7.14
N GLY A 188 -8.96 7.66 8.16
CA GLY A 188 -8.08 8.76 8.56
C GLY A 188 -7.10 9.17 7.46
N THR A 189 -6.54 8.19 6.74
CA THR A 189 -5.74 8.46 5.54
C THR A 189 -6.57 9.19 4.49
N GLY A 190 -7.76 8.67 4.15
CA GLY A 190 -8.67 9.32 3.21
C GLY A 190 -9.03 10.75 3.58
N LEU A 191 -9.40 10.97 4.84
CA LEU A 191 -9.72 12.28 5.40
C LEU A 191 -8.55 13.24 5.30
N LEU A 192 -7.34 12.79 5.65
CA LEU A 192 -6.13 13.60 5.53
C LEU A 192 -5.87 14.00 4.07
N ARG A 193 -6.09 13.08 3.11
CA ARG A 193 -5.94 13.38 1.67
C ARG A 193 -6.97 14.40 1.16
N ILE A 194 -8.21 14.34 1.65
CA ILE A 194 -9.26 15.33 1.34
C ILE A 194 -8.90 16.68 1.97
N ALA A 195 -8.48 16.69 3.24
CA ALA A 195 -8.11 17.90 3.96
C ALA A 195 -6.92 18.64 3.31
N LEU A 196 -5.99 17.89 2.72
CA LEU A 196 -4.87 18.41 1.94
C LEU A 196 -5.26 18.92 0.54
N GLY A 197 -6.53 18.82 0.15
CA GLY A 197 -7.01 19.18 -1.19
C GLY A 197 -6.50 18.26 -2.29
N ARG A 198 -6.08 17.02 -1.97
CA ARG A 198 -5.41 16.13 -2.94
C ARG A 198 -6.33 15.12 -3.61
N HIS A 199 -7.45 14.80 -2.98
CA HIS A 199 -8.39 13.80 -3.47
C HIS A 199 -9.82 14.18 -3.05
N PHE A 200 -10.79 13.88 -3.90
CA PHE A 200 -12.21 13.98 -3.58
C PHE A 200 -12.69 12.76 -2.77
N LEU A 201 -13.88 12.84 -2.17
CA LEU A 201 -14.45 11.74 -1.39
C LEU A 201 -14.64 10.48 -2.24
N SER A 202 -15.12 10.62 -3.47
CA SER A 202 -15.27 9.50 -4.41
C SER A 202 -13.94 8.81 -4.70
N ASP A 203 -12.84 9.55 -4.84
CA ASP A 203 -11.51 8.97 -5.03
C ASP A 203 -11.12 8.05 -3.86
N VAL A 204 -11.43 8.48 -2.63
CA VAL A 204 -11.17 7.70 -1.40
C VAL A 204 -12.05 6.44 -1.37
N VAL A 205 -13.36 6.58 -1.62
CA VAL A 205 -14.31 5.46 -1.60
C VAL A 205 -13.97 4.40 -2.64
N PHE A 206 -13.76 4.80 -3.89
CA PHE A 206 -13.44 3.87 -4.97
C PHE A 206 -12.08 3.19 -4.74
N SER A 207 -11.08 3.88 -4.19
CA SER A 207 -9.79 3.25 -3.83
C SER A 207 -9.93 2.13 -2.79
N MET A 208 -10.81 2.30 -1.79
CA MET A 208 -11.12 1.23 -0.84
C MET A 208 -11.82 0.05 -1.53
N LEU A 209 -12.80 0.33 -2.40
CA LEU A 209 -13.52 -0.69 -3.15
C LEU A 209 -12.60 -1.49 -4.10
N PHE A 210 -11.69 -0.83 -4.82
CA PHE A 210 -10.71 -1.49 -5.69
C PHE A 210 -9.76 -2.40 -4.90
N SER A 211 -9.30 -1.93 -3.74
CA SER A 211 -8.42 -2.72 -2.86
C SER A 211 -9.13 -3.97 -2.34
N ALA A 212 -10.40 -3.84 -1.94
CA ALA A 212 -11.22 -4.96 -1.51
C ALA A 212 -11.56 -5.93 -2.66
N ALA A 213 -11.85 -5.40 -3.86
CA ALA A 213 -12.10 -6.19 -5.06
C ALA A 213 -10.90 -7.06 -5.42
N MET A 214 -9.71 -6.46 -5.47
CA MET A 214 -8.48 -7.18 -5.78
C MET A 214 -8.16 -8.23 -4.71
N ALA A 215 -8.32 -7.91 -3.43
CA ALA A 215 -8.15 -8.88 -2.34
C ALA A 215 -9.07 -10.10 -2.53
N LEU A 216 -10.36 -9.89 -2.79
CA LEU A 216 -11.33 -10.98 -2.99
C LEU A 216 -11.09 -11.77 -4.28
N ALA A 217 -10.60 -11.13 -5.34
CA ALA A 217 -10.28 -11.75 -6.61
C ALA A 217 -9.04 -12.65 -6.51
N LEU A 218 -7.99 -12.20 -5.81
CA LEU A 218 -6.75 -12.94 -5.63
C LEU A 218 -6.85 -14.07 -4.59
N TYR A 219 -7.77 -13.94 -3.62
CA TYR A 219 -7.95 -14.91 -2.54
C TYR A 219 -7.99 -16.40 -2.99
N PRO A 220 -8.81 -16.82 -3.98
CA PRO A 220 -8.85 -18.20 -4.44
C PRO A 220 -7.63 -18.57 -5.29
N LEU A 221 -7.10 -17.62 -6.08
CA LEU A 221 -5.97 -17.85 -6.99
C LEU A 221 -4.73 -18.27 -6.21
N PHE A 222 -4.55 -17.72 -5.02
CA PHE A 222 -3.46 -18.06 -4.12
C PHE A 222 -3.83 -19.16 -3.09
N GLY A 223 -5.06 -19.70 -3.14
CA GLY A 223 -5.51 -20.75 -2.21
C GLY A 223 -5.50 -20.31 -0.74
N ILE A 224 -5.84 -19.04 -0.48
CA ILE A 224 -5.62 -18.41 0.83
C ILE A 224 -6.46 -19.05 1.94
N GLY A 225 -7.63 -19.61 1.62
CA GLY A 225 -8.49 -20.28 2.60
C GLY A 225 -7.77 -21.34 3.43
N ALA A 226 -6.98 -22.20 2.78
CA ALA A 226 -6.17 -23.21 3.46
C ALA A 226 -4.83 -22.62 3.94
N ALA A 227 -4.13 -21.87 3.07
CA ALA A 227 -2.77 -21.42 3.34
C ALA A 227 -2.67 -20.55 4.61
N ARG A 228 -3.66 -19.70 4.88
CA ARG A 228 -3.64 -18.82 6.06
C ARG A 228 -3.77 -19.57 7.38
N LEU A 229 -4.39 -20.76 7.39
CA LEU A 229 -4.53 -21.57 8.59
C LEU A 229 -3.19 -22.17 9.02
N GLU A 230 -2.32 -22.44 8.06
CA GLU A 230 -0.98 -23.00 8.28
C GLU A 230 0.08 -21.96 8.65
N LEU A 231 -0.25 -20.67 8.57
CA LEU A 231 0.67 -19.59 8.92
C LEU A 231 1.13 -19.72 10.38
N ARG A 232 2.44 -19.71 10.58
CA ARG A 232 3.07 -19.69 11.92
C ARG A 232 3.92 -18.43 12.07
N PRO A 233 3.36 -17.32 12.59
CA PRO A 233 4.04 -16.02 12.65
C PRO A 233 5.42 -16.06 13.31
N ARG A 234 5.56 -16.85 14.39
CA ARG A 234 6.83 -17.01 15.12
C ARG A 234 7.97 -17.58 14.27
N ARG A 235 7.69 -18.35 13.23
CA ARG A 235 8.71 -18.98 12.37
C ARG A 235 9.18 -18.07 11.23
N ILE A 236 8.31 -17.20 10.72
CA ILE A 236 8.67 -16.22 9.68
C ILE A 236 9.82 -15.33 10.18
N GLY A 237 9.75 -14.87 11.45
CA GLY A 237 10.82 -14.10 12.07
C GLY A 237 12.13 -14.88 12.26
N GLN A 238 12.07 -16.19 12.48
CA GLN A 238 13.25 -17.05 12.61
C GLN A 238 13.91 -17.33 11.25
N GLY A 239 13.11 -17.58 10.21
CA GLY A 239 13.60 -17.79 8.84
C GLY A 239 14.29 -16.56 8.27
N ALA A 240 13.73 -15.37 8.50
CA ALA A 240 14.35 -14.10 8.10
C ALA A 240 15.73 -13.91 8.74
N ARG A 241 15.86 -14.21 10.04
CA ARG A 241 17.16 -14.17 10.75
C ARG A 241 18.16 -15.16 10.16
N GLN A 242 17.73 -16.36 9.80
CA GLN A 242 18.60 -17.37 9.18
C GLN A 242 19.09 -16.94 7.78
N VAL A 243 18.25 -16.30 6.96
CA VAL A 243 18.69 -15.74 5.66
C VAL A 243 19.71 -14.63 5.85
N LEU A 244 19.44 -13.70 6.78
CA LEU A 244 20.37 -12.61 7.08
C LEU A 244 21.73 -13.15 7.53
N GLN A 245 21.72 -14.16 8.40
CA GLN A 245 22.94 -14.82 8.86
C GLN A 245 23.68 -15.49 7.69
N ARG A 246 23.00 -16.33 6.88
CA ARG A 246 23.61 -17.01 5.73
C ARG A 246 24.20 -16.03 4.71
N THR A 247 23.48 -14.96 4.40
CA THR A 247 23.92 -13.93 3.43
C THR A 247 25.13 -13.18 3.96
N THR A 248 25.11 -12.79 5.23
CA THR A 248 26.25 -12.14 5.90
C THR A 248 27.47 -13.08 5.92
N THR A 249 27.29 -14.35 6.25
CA THR A 249 28.38 -15.34 6.26
C THR A 249 28.93 -15.56 4.84
N GLN A 250 28.08 -15.65 3.82
CA GLN A 250 28.50 -15.81 2.43
C GLN A 250 29.26 -14.57 1.92
N LEU A 251 28.78 -13.36 2.19
CA LEU A 251 29.45 -12.11 1.84
C LEU A 251 30.81 -11.99 2.53
N MET A 252 30.88 -12.29 3.83
CA MET A 252 32.15 -12.34 4.58
C MET A 252 33.12 -13.40 4.04
N SER A 253 32.61 -14.57 3.65
CA SER A 253 33.45 -15.62 3.06
C SER A 253 34.01 -15.23 1.69
N ARG A 254 33.24 -14.49 0.88
CA ARG A 254 33.66 -14.00 -0.44
C ARG A 254 34.60 -12.79 -0.35
N SER A 255 34.46 -11.94 0.65
CA SER A 255 35.31 -10.75 0.83
C SER A 255 36.66 -11.07 1.48
N ARG A 256 36.75 -12.12 2.31
CA ARG A 256 38.00 -12.58 2.96
C ARG A 256 39.19 -12.75 2.00
N PRO A 257 39.10 -13.49 0.88
CA PRO A 257 40.23 -13.66 -0.04
C PRO A 257 40.60 -12.36 -0.77
N VAL A 258 39.62 -11.49 -1.07
CA VAL A 258 39.87 -10.19 -1.70
C VAL A 258 40.61 -9.24 -0.75
N MET A 259 40.17 -9.16 0.50
CA MET A 259 40.84 -8.35 1.53
C MET A 259 42.23 -8.90 1.87
N ALA A 260 42.40 -10.23 1.92
CA ALA A 260 43.71 -10.85 2.13
C ALA A 260 44.68 -10.53 0.98
N SER A 261 44.22 -10.58 -0.28
CA SER A 261 45.03 -10.21 -1.45
C SER A 261 45.36 -8.71 -1.51
N ALA A 262 44.44 -7.84 -1.07
CA ALA A 262 44.70 -6.41 -0.97
C ALA A 262 45.74 -6.11 0.13
N ALA A 263 45.61 -6.73 1.31
CA ALA A 263 46.54 -6.56 2.42
C ALA A 263 47.94 -7.11 2.10
N SER A 264 48.05 -8.23 1.37
CA SER A 264 49.35 -8.78 0.96
C SER A 264 50.05 -7.86 -0.05
N ARG A 265 49.31 -7.27 -1.00
CA ARG A 265 49.86 -6.27 -1.94
C ARG A 265 50.32 -5.01 -1.22
N LEU A 266 49.56 -4.53 -0.23
CA LEU A 266 49.93 -3.35 0.55
C LEU A 266 51.20 -3.56 1.38
N ARG A 267 51.38 -4.76 1.97
CA ARG A 267 52.63 -5.12 2.67
C ARG A 267 53.83 -5.21 1.73
N ALA A 268 53.64 -5.67 0.50
CA ALA A 268 54.71 -5.74 -0.48
C ALA A 268 55.18 -4.35 -0.97
N THR A 269 54.35 -3.31 -0.81
CA THR A 269 54.69 -1.92 -1.18
C THR A 269 55.26 -1.09 -0.03
N LEU A 270 55.31 -1.61 1.20
CA LEU A 270 55.86 -0.90 2.35
C LEU A 270 57.38 -1.11 2.44
N PRO A 271 58.17 -0.04 2.66
CA PRO A 271 59.61 -0.15 2.85
C PRO A 271 59.94 -0.95 4.13
N PRO A 272 61.10 -1.63 4.18
CA PRO A 272 61.49 -2.43 5.34
C PRO A 272 61.57 -1.57 6.61
N GLN A 273 61.02 -2.07 7.71
CA GLN A 273 61.12 -1.44 9.02
C GLN A 273 62.59 -1.43 9.47
N PRO A 274 63.12 -0.31 9.99
CA PRO A 274 64.48 -0.25 10.47
C PRO A 274 64.66 -1.16 11.71
N PRO A 275 65.83 -1.80 11.87
CA PRO A 275 66.12 -2.66 13.01
C PRO A 275 66.12 -1.86 14.32
N VAL A 276 65.53 -2.43 15.37
CA VAL A 276 65.63 -1.95 16.76
C VAL A 276 66.94 -2.40 17.37
#